data_AF-A0A0C2C2R3-F1
#
_entry.id   AF-A0A0C2C2R3-F1
#
_cell.length_a   1.000
_cell.length_b   1.000
_cell.length_c   1.000
_cell.angle_alpha   90.00
_cell.angle_beta   90.00
_cell.angle_gamma   90.00
#
_symmetry.space_group_name_H-M   'P 1'
#
loop_
_entity.id
_entity.type
_entity.pdbx_description
1 polymer ?
#
loop_
_entity_poly.entity_id
_entity_poly.type
_entity_poly.pdbx_seq_one_letter_code
_entity_poly.pdbx_strand_id
1 'polypeptide(L)'
;MELMAQERIKNCDGSVEGFGSWSANSIRYKMVGADRSRPKPLIEGALRSWWEEGSALGKDNKYTDESMYHFGNMVHAATTQIGCAYEICGDTMQIFCLYDDM
;
A
#
# COMPACT_ATOMS: atom_id res chain seq x y z
N MET A 1 6.13 5.78 11.10
CA MET A 1 5.19 6.11 10.02
C MET A 1 3.84 5.38 10.14
N GLU A 2 3.76 4.23 10.80
CA GLU A 2 2.51 3.46 11.02
C GLU A 2 1.34 4.30 11.58
N LEU A 3 1.54 5.08 12.65
CA LEU A 3 0.47 5.92 13.21
C LEU A 3 -0.07 6.94 12.20
N MET A 4 0.78 7.47 11.31
CA MET A 4 0.34 8.38 10.25
C MET A 4 -0.47 7.63 9.18
N ALA A 5 -0.04 6.41 8.83
CA ALA A 5 -0.81 5.54 7.94
C ALA A 5 -2.19 5.23 8.55
N GLN A 6 -2.27 4.91 9.85
CA GLN A 6 -3.53 4.64 10.53
C GLN A 6 -4.46 5.86 10.52
N GLU A 7 -3.96 7.03 10.92
CA GLU A 7 -4.75 8.26 10.95
C GLU A 7 -5.28 8.62 9.56
N ARG A 8 -4.48 8.36 8.51
CA ARG A 8 -4.86 8.62 7.11
C ARG A 8 -6.06 7.80 6.65
N ILE A 9 -6.17 6.55 7.13
CA ILE A 9 -7.20 5.62 6.67
C ILE A 9 -8.29 5.35 7.70
N LYS A 10 -8.35 6.12 8.78
CA LYS A 10 -9.35 5.96 9.85
C LYS A 10 -10.81 5.90 9.37
N ASN A 11 -11.09 6.48 8.21
CA ASN A 11 -12.41 6.49 7.56
C ASN A 11 -12.46 5.68 6.25
N CYS A 12 -11.40 4.93 5.93
CA CYS A 12 -11.23 4.16 4.69
C CYS A 12 -11.36 4.98 3.40
N ASP A 13 -11.02 6.27 3.46
CA ASP A 13 -11.02 7.24 2.36
C ASP A 13 -9.62 7.82 2.08
N GLY A 14 -8.58 7.32 2.76
CA GLY A 14 -7.22 7.83 2.63
C GLY A 14 -6.71 7.77 1.18
N SER A 15 -6.18 8.89 0.67
CA SER A 15 -5.52 8.94 -0.65
C SER A 15 -4.00 8.82 -0.51
N VAL A 16 -3.35 8.41 -1.61
CA VAL A 16 -1.88 8.27 -1.73
C VAL A 16 -1.15 9.61 -1.96
N GLU A 17 -1.89 10.72 -1.96
CA GLU A 17 -1.36 12.07 -2.17
C GLU A 17 -1.21 12.84 -0.86
N GLY A 18 -0.41 13.92 -0.91
CA GLY A 18 -0.35 14.92 0.16
C GLY A 18 0.65 14.63 1.27
N PHE A 19 1.69 13.82 1.00
CA PHE A 19 2.68 13.41 2.01
C PHE A 19 4.05 14.09 1.90
N GLY A 20 4.22 15.02 0.96
CA GLY A 20 5.51 15.70 0.76
C GLY A 20 6.57 14.71 0.32
N SER A 21 7.56 14.45 1.18
CA SER A 21 8.70 13.55 0.94
C SER A 21 8.42 12.08 1.30
N TRP A 22 7.17 11.63 1.23
CA TRP A 22 6.82 10.22 1.42
C TRP A 22 5.99 9.74 0.25
N SER A 23 6.21 8.49 -0.16
CA SER A 23 5.37 7.78 -1.11
C SER A 23 4.42 6.84 -0.37
N ALA A 24 3.39 6.34 -1.07
CA ALA A 24 2.34 5.55 -0.43
C ALA A 24 1.76 4.47 -1.34
N ASN A 25 1.44 3.32 -0.75
CA ASN A 25 0.61 2.30 -1.41
C ASN A 25 -0.75 2.21 -0.70
N SER A 26 -1.81 2.02 -1.47
CA SER A 26 -3.15 1.87 -0.93
C SER A 26 -3.99 0.91 -1.75
N ILE A 27 -4.72 0.02 -1.08
CA ILE A 27 -5.75 -0.81 -1.71
C ILE A 27 -6.98 -0.90 -0.83
N ARG A 28 -8.16 -1.03 -1.46
CA ARG A 28 -9.43 -1.23 -0.77
C ARG A 28 -10.06 -2.54 -1.21
N TYR A 29 -10.45 -3.36 -0.24
CA TYR A 29 -11.24 -4.56 -0.47
C TYR A 29 -12.67 -4.35 0.01
N LYS A 30 -13.62 -4.98 -0.70
CA LYS A 30 -14.97 -5.20 -0.17
C LYS A 30 -14.97 -6.46 0.68
N MET A 31 -15.42 -6.33 1.92
CA MET A 31 -15.42 -7.37 2.96
C MET A 31 -16.73 -8.19 2.97
N VAL A 32 -17.49 -8.18 1.88
CA VAL A 32 -18.78 -8.90 1.83
C VAL A 32 -18.53 -10.40 1.98
N GLY A 33 -18.95 -10.96 3.12
CA GLY A 33 -18.72 -12.37 3.47
C GLY A 33 -17.30 -12.71 3.97
N ALA A 34 -16.42 -11.72 4.12
CA ALA A 34 -15.09 -11.92 4.68
C ALA A 34 -15.10 -11.92 6.22
N ASP A 35 -14.25 -12.75 6.82
CA ASP A 35 -14.06 -12.76 8.28
C ASP A 35 -13.27 -11.53 8.73
N ARG A 36 -13.98 -10.57 9.33
CA ARG A 36 -13.41 -9.31 9.83
C ARG A 36 -12.41 -9.52 10.98
N SER A 37 -12.45 -10.66 11.67
CA SER A 37 -11.48 -10.99 12.73
C SER A 37 -10.15 -11.53 12.18
N ARG A 38 -10.08 -11.81 10.87
CA ARG A 38 -8.91 -12.39 10.22
C ARG A 38 -8.46 -11.54 9.02
N PRO A 39 -7.91 -10.33 9.24
CA PRO A 39 -7.47 -9.44 8.17
C PRO A 39 -6.22 -9.92 7.42
N LYS A 40 -5.43 -10.82 8.04
CA LYS A 40 -4.13 -11.28 7.52
C LYS A 40 -4.14 -11.75 6.05
N PRO A 41 -5.08 -12.58 5.58
CA PRO A 41 -5.09 -13.02 4.18
C PRO A 41 -5.26 -11.87 3.17
N LEU A 42 -6.01 -10.83 3.53
CA LEU A 42 -6.20 -9.65 2.68
C LEU A 42 -4.95 -8.77 2.68
N ILE A 43 -4.27 -8.65 3.82
CA ILE A 43 -2.97 -7.96 3.91
C ILE A 43 -1.93 -8.66 3.05
N GLU A 44 -1.81 -9.99 3.15
CA GLU A 44 -0.91 -10.77 2.30
C GLU A 44 -1.29 -10.67 0.81
N GLY A 45 -2.59 -10.62 0.51
CA GLY A 45 -3.12 -10.38 -0.83
C GLY A 45 -2.69 -9.02 -1.39
N ALA A 46 -2.84 -7.95 -0.60
CA ALA A 46 -2.44 -6.60 -0.97
C ALA A 46 -0.95 -6.53 -1.32
N LEU A 47 -0.09 -6.96 -0.39
CA LEU A 47 1.37 -6.93 -0.59
C LEU A 47 1.81 -7.75 -1.81
N ARG A 48 1.20 -8.92 -2.03
CA ARG A 48 1.48 -9.73 -3.21
C ARG A 48 1.02 -9.06 -4.50
N SER A 49 -0.18 -8.48 -4.53
CA SER A 49 -0.67 -7.79 -5.73
C SER A 49 0.23 -6.61 -6.13
N TRP A 50 0.70 -5.83 -5.15
CA TRP A 50 1.66 -4.75 -5.39
C TRP A 50 3.01 -5.29 -5.89
N TRP A 51 3.47 -6.41 -5.34
CA TRP A 51 4.72 -7.04 -5.78
C TRP A 51 4.64 -7.58 -7.22
N GLU A 52 3.51 -8.15 -7.62
CA GLU A 52 3.31 -8.76 -8.94
C GLU A 52 3.32 -7.75 -10.10
N GLU A 53 3.06 -6.46 -9.82
CA GLU A 53 3.23 -5.37 -10.79
C GLU A 53 4.66 -5.31 -11.35
N GLY A 54 5.67 -5.73 -10.57
CA GLY A 54 7.07 -5.81 -10.99
C GLY A 54 7.34 -6.80 -12.13
N SER A 55 6.36 -7.61 -12.54
CA SER A 55 6.46 -8.44 -13.75
C SER A 55 6.69 -7.63 -15.03
N ALA A 56 6.34 -6.33 -15.03
CA ALA A 56 6.63 -5.39 -16.11
C ALA A 56 8.07 -4.84 -16.10
N LEU A 57 8.87 -5.15 -15.07
CA LEU A 57 10.22 -4.60 -14.91
C LEU A 57 11.18 -5.17 -15.96
N GLY A 58 11.76 -4.28 -16.76
CA GLY A 58 12.82 -4.62 -17.71
C GLY A 58 14.18 -4.86 -17.05
N LYS A 59 15.14 -5.35 -17.83
CA LYS A 59 16.49 -5.71 -17.35
C LYS A 59 17.30 -4.55 -16.74
N ASP A 60 16.93 -3.31 -17.07
CA ASP A 60 17.64 -2.12 -16.59
C ASP A 60 17.12 -1.60 -15.24
N ASN A 61 16.09 -2.26 -14.66
CA ASN A 61 15.45 -1.87 -13.40
C ASN A 61 14.96 -0.41 -13.38
N LYS A 62 14.53 0.10 -14.54
CA LYS A 62 14.01 1.47 -14.66
C LYS A 62 12.51 1.48 -14.42
N TYR A 63 12.08 2.44 -13.61
CA TYR A 63 10.67 2.79 -13.48
C TYR A 63 10.24 3.57 -14.72
N THR A 64 9.47 2.94 -15.61
CA THR A 64 9.05 3.52 -16.89
C THR A 64 7.54 3.54 -17.09
N ASP A 65 6.78 2.96 -16.17
CA ASP A 65 5.34 2.77 -16.28
C ASP A 65 4.68 2.93 -14.92
N GLU A 66 3.60 3.71 -14.87
CA GLU A 66 2.77 3.91 -13.68
C GLU A 66 2.07 2.63 -13.22
N SER A 67 1.93 1.63 -14.10
CA SER A 67 1.42 0.31 -13.72
C SER A 67 2.29 -0.41 -12.67
N MET A 68 3.54 0.03 -12.49
CA MET A 68 4.46 -0.47 -11.47
C MET A 68 4.51 0.39 -10.22
N TYR A 69 3.60 1.35 -10.04
CA TYR A 69 3.64 2.32 -8.95
C TYR A 69 3.83 1.68 -7.59
N HIS A 70 3.03 0.67 -7.25
CA HIS A 70 3.10 0.07 -5.93
C HIS A 70 4.37 -0.76 -5.76
N PHE A 71 4.74 -1.50 -6.80
CA PHE A 71 6.00 -2.24 -6.84
C PHE A 71 7.20 -1.31 -6.63
N GLY A 72 7.24 -0.20 -7.36
CA GLY A 72 8.30 0.80 -7.30
C GLY A 72 8.54 1.30 -5.88
N ASN A 73 7.47 1.67 -5.17
CA ASN A 73 7.56 2.07 -3.76
C ASN A 73 8.07 0.95 -2.86
N MET A 74 7.69 -0.32 -3.11
CA MET A 74 8.14 -1.46 -2.30
C MET A 74 9.63 -1.78 -2.47
N VAL A 75 10.19 -1.55 -3.66
CA VAL A 75 11.57 -1.94 -3.99
C VAL A 75 12.54 -0.77 -4.16
N HIS A 76 12.10 0.45 -3.86
CA HIS A 76 12.92 1.63 -3.99
C HIS A 76 14.12 1.54 -3.04
N ALA A 77 15.32 1.41 -3.60
CA ALA A 77 16.52 1.06 -2.83
C ALA A 77 16.95 2.14 -1.82
N ALA A 78 16.54 3.39 -2.01
CA ALA A 78 16.83 4.48 -1.08
C ALA A 78 15.82 4.58 0.07
N THR A 79 14.70 3.86 0.02
CA THR A 79 13.72 3.82 1.12
C THR A 79 14.30 3.03 2.29
N THR A 80 14.26 3.61 3.49
CA THR A 80 14.81 3.02 4.73
C THR A 80 13.76 2.80 5.81
N GLN A 81 12.58 3.38 5.65
CA GLN A 81 11.50 3.35 6.61
C GLN A 81 10.18 3.01 5.91
N ILE A 82 9.42 2.16 6.56
CA ILE A 82 8.06 1.80 6.16
C ILE A 82 7.14 1.88 7.37
N GLY A 83 5.91 2.32 7.14
CA GLY A 83 4.84 2.21 8.12
C GLY A 83 3.52 1.89 7.45
N CYS A 84 2.92 0.77 7.83
CA CYS A 84 1.66 0.31 7.26
C CYS A 84 0.56 0.25 8.30
N ALA A 85 -0.69 0.39 7.85
CA ALA A 85 -1.89 0.27 8.65
C ALA A 85 -3.02 -0.37 7.84
N TYR A 86 -4.02 -0.87 8.53
CA TYR A 86 -5.30 -1.20 7.92
C TYR A 86 -6.45 -0.67 8.77
N GLU A 87 -7.59 -0.44 8.14
CA GLU A 87 -8.83 -0.03 8.82
C GLU A 87 -10.03 -0.71 8.17
N ILE A 88 -11.04 -1.04 8.96
CA ILE A 88 -12.30 -1.64 8.48
C ILE A 88 -13.45 -0.68 8.75
N CYS A 89 -14.00 -0.09 7.68
CA CYS A 89 -15.11 0.84 7.72
C CYS A 89 -16.33 0.21 7.05
N GLY A 90 -17.23 -0.35 7.86
CA GLY A 90 -18.38 -1.11 7.38
C GLY A 90 -17.94 -2.34 6.59
N ASP A 91 -18.29 -2.39 5.31
CA ASP A 91 -17.92 -3.49 4.38
C ASP A 91 -16.69 -3.16 3.54
N THR A 92 -15.91 -2.16 3.90
CA THR A 92 -14.65 -1.83 3.23
C THR A 92 -13.49 -1.96 4.18
N MET A 93 -12.45 -2.67 3.74
CA MET A 93 -11.16 -2.66 4.39
C MET A 93 -10.19 -1.88 3.51
N GLN A 94 -9.51 -0.89 4.08
CA GLN A 94 -8.39 -0.20 3.43
C GLN A 94 -7.07 -0.67 4.05
N ILE A 95 -6.09 -1.00 3.21
CA ILE A 95 -4.72 -1.31 3.61
C ILE A 95 -3.82 -0.23 3.00
N PHE A 96 -2.92 0.32 3.80
CA PHE A 96 -2.12 1.47 3.43
C PHE A 96 -0.70 1.34 3.96
N CYS A 97 0.28 1.69 3.14
CA CYS A 97 1.68 1.76 3.54
C CYS A 97 2.26 3.11 3.13
N LEU A 98 3.06 3.70 4.00
CA LEU A 98 3.91 4.86 3.74
C LEU A 98 5.36 4.42 3.68
N TYR A 99 6.12 5.05 2.80
CA TYR A 99 7.55 4.84 2.61
C TYR A 99 8.26 6.18 2.68
N ASP A 100 9.45 6.23 3.25
CA ASP A 100 10.27 7.44 3.16
C ASP A 100 10.84 7.60 1.74
N ASP A 101 10.68 8.79 1.20
CA ASP A 101 11.31 9.22 -0.05
C ASP A 101 12.52 10.07 0.36
N MET A 102 13.74 9.53 0.19
CA MET A 102 14.99 10.22 0.47
C MET A 102 15.42 11.10 -0.70
#